data_AF-A0A3N5XVP1-F1
#
_entry.id   AF-A0A3N5XVP1-F1
#
_cell.length_a   1.000
_cell.length_b   1.000
_cell.length_c   1.000
_cell.angle_alpha   90.00
_cell.angle_beta   90.00
_cell.angle_gamma   90.00
#
_symmetry.space_group_name_H-M   'P 1'
#
loop_
_entity.id
_entity.type
_entity.pdbx_description
1 polymer ?
#
loop_
_entity_poly.entity_id
_entity_poly.type
_entity_poly.pdbx_seq_one_letter_code
_entity_poly.pdbx_strand_id
1 'polypeptide(L)' 'MEEQMSQREVVFVDAMRSAFGRMGGTLRDVLPNNLAVIVIKGLLEKTKIAERGKVDCVMLGSAFGSVNTPNMSRWVTL' A
#
# COMPACT_ATOMS: atom_id res chain seq x y z
N MET A 1 -8.08 24.15 29.17
CA MET A 1 -7.03 23.15 29.40
C MET A 1 -6.97 22.31 28.15
N GLU A 2 -6.29 22.86 27.14
CA GLU A 2 -6.18 22.28 25.80
C GLU A 2 -4.91 21.45 25.82
N GLU A 3 -5.06 20.13 25.96
CA GLU A 3 -3.95 19.20 25.91
C GLU A 3 -3.32 19.28 24.51
N GLN A 4 -2.17 19.96 24.41
CA GLN A 4 -1.27 19.77 23.29
C GLN A 4 -0.88 18.28 23.27
N MET A 5 -1.56 17.51 22.44
CA MET A 5 -1.05 16.25 21.93
C MET A 5 0.40 16.50 21.50
N SER A 6 1.35 15.97 22.26
CA SER A 6 2.77 16.03 21.95
C SER A 6 2.91 15.60 20.48
N GLN A 7 3.42 16.48 19.62
CA GLN A 7 3.63 16.19 18.21
C GLN A 7 4.62 15.03 18.12
N ARG A 8 4.11 13.79 18.09
CA ARG A 8 4.94 12.60 17.93
C ARG A 8 5.60 12.71 16.57
N GLU A 9 6.90 12.47 16.53
CA GLU A 9 7.64 12.49 15.28
C GLU A 9 7.09 11.41 14.33
N VAL A 10 6.73 11.80 13.12
CA VAL A 10 6.25 10.91 12.07
C VAL A 10 7.28 10.86 10.97
N VAL A 11 7.78 9.66 10.67
CA VAL A 11 8.84 9.44 9.69
C VAL A 11 8.39 8.48 8.59
N PHE A 12 8.87 8.72 7.37
CA PHE A 12 8.81 7.72 6.30
C PHE A 12 10.02 6.81 6.43
N VAL A 13 9.79 5.55 6.76
CA VAL A 13 10.87 4.56 6.94
C VAL A 13 11.45 4.15 5.59
N ASP A 14 10.59 3.80 4.64
CA ASP A 14 10.98 3.40 3.29
C ASP A 14 9.77 3.47 2.34
N ALA A 15 10.00 3.32 1.04
CA ALA A 15 8.97 3.31 0.00
C ALA A 15 9.25 2.27 -1.10
N MET A 16 8.18 1.82 -1.75
CA MET A 16 8.22 0.99 -2.94
C MET A 16 7.10 1.36 -3.91
N ARG A 17 7.32 1.11 -5.20
CA ARG A 17 6.33 1.28 -6.28
C ARG A 17 6.51 0.21 -7.35
N SER A 18 5.49 0.00 -8.16
CA SER A 18 5.62 -0.75 -9.40
C SER A 18 6.33 0.06 -10.48
N ALA A 19 6.67 -0.57 -11.60
CA ALA A 19 6.93 0.14 -12.84
C ALA A 19 5.66 0.88 -13.31
N PHE A 20 5.83 1.98 -14.04
CA PHE A 20 4.73 2.67 -14.70
C PHE A 20 4.52 2.08 -16.09
N GLY A 21 3.29 1.63 -16.35
CA GLY A 21 2.86 1.14 -17.66
C GLY A 21 2.22 2.24 -18.50
N ARG A 22 2.15 2.02 -19.82
CA ARG A 22 1.26 2.77 -20.70
C ARG A 22 -0.13 2.12 -20.72
N MET A 23 -1.18 2.90 -20.98
CA MET A 23 -2.51 2.35 -21.22
C MET A 23 -2.45 1.33 -22.36
N GLY A 24 -3.00 0.12 -22.15
CA GLY A 24 -2.92 -0.99 -23.12
C GLY A 24 -1.54 -1.62 -23.29
N GLY A 25 -0.55 -1.24 -22.47
CA GLY A 25 0.82 -1.73 -22.55
C GLY A 25 1.08 -3.01 -21.75
N THR A 26 2.30 -3.15 -21.22
CA THR A 26 2.80 -4.36 -20.56
C THR A 26 2.04 -4.78 -19.30
N LEU A 27 1.35 -3.84 -18.63
CA LEU A 27 0.58 -4.10 -17.41
C LEU A 27 -0.93 -4.26 -17.68
N ARG A 28 -1.38 -4.27 -18.94
CA ARG A 28 -2.81 -4.27 -19.30
C ARG A 28 -3.58 -5.47 -18.73
N ASP A 29 -2.89 -6.61 -18.60
CA ASP A 29 -3.48 -7.87 -18.16
C ASP A 29 -3.37 -8.05 -16.63
N VAL A 30 -2.83 -7.04 -15.92
CA VAL A 30 -2.68 -7.04 -14.46
C VAL A 30 -3.82 -6.25 -13.83
N LEU A 31 -4.64 -6.93 -13.02
CA LEU A 31 -5.69 -6.26 -12.25
C LEU A 31 -5.08 -5.25 -11.26
N PRO A 32 -5.73 -4.09 -11.03
CA PRO A 32 -5.20 -3.05 -10.14
C PRO A 32 -4.92 -3.57 -8.72
N ASN A 33 -5.78 -4.46 -8.22
CA ASN A 33 -5.62 -5.09 -6.91
C ASN A 33 -4.34 -5.93 -6.85
N ASN A 34 -4.08 -6.70 -7.90
CA ASN A 34 -2.89 -7.56 -7.98
C ASN A 34 -1.64 -6.71 -8.09
N LEU A 35 -1.70 -5.59 -8.81
CA LEU A 35 -0.59 -4.64 -8.88
C LEU A 35 -0.27 -4.08 -7.48
N ALA A 36 -1.30 -3.74 -6.70
CA ALA A 36 -1.11 -3.29 -5.33
C ALA A 36 -0.52 -4.38 -4.40
N VAL A 37 -0.97 -5.64 -4.52
CA VAL A 37 -0.40 -6.78 -3.78
C VAL A 37 1.10 -6.93 -4.09
N ILE A 38 1.48 -6.85 -5.37
CA ILE A 38 2.89 -6.97 -5.79
C ILE A 38 3.75 -5.89 -5.11
N VAL A 39 3.28 -4.64 -5.07
CA VAL A 39 4.02 -3.54 -4.44
C VAL A 39 4.14 -3.71 -2.93
N ILE A 40 3.06 -4.09 -2.24
CA ILE A 40 3.08 -4.31 -0.79
C ILE A 40 4.01 -5.47 -0.44
N LYS A 41 3.97 -6.58 -1.19
CA LYS A 41 4.90 -7.71 -0.97
C LYS A 41 6.35 -7.29 -1.12
N GLY A 42 6.68 -6.55 -2.18
CA GLY A 42 8.04 -6.03 -2.36
C GLY A 42 8.47 -5.08 -1.23
N LEU A 43 7.56 -4.24 -0.72
CA LEU A 43 7.85 -3.36 0.42
C LEU A 43 8.13 -4.17 1.69
N LEU A 44 7.32 -5.20 1.97
CA LEU A 44 7.50 -6.10 3.11
C LEU A 44 8.82 -6.88 3.00
N GLU A 45 9.16 -7.37 1.82
CA GLU A 45 10.43 -8.06 1.57
C GLU A 45 11.64 -7.15 1.76
N LYS A 46 11.58 -5.92 1.28
CA LYS A 46 12.65 -4.92 1.40
C LYS A 46 12.86 -4.47 2.84
N THR A 47 11.77 -4.16 3.55
CA THR A 47 11.82 -3.57 4.89
C THR A 47 11.89 -4.59 6.01
N LYS A 48 11.40 -5.81 5.76
CA LYS A 48 11.15 -6.83 6.78
C LYS A 48 10.33 -6.30 7.96
N ILE A 49 9.47 -5.30 7.72
CA ILE A 49 8.78 -4.57 8.79
C ILE A 49 7.84 -5.47 9.61
N ALA A 50 7.26 -6.50 8.98
CA ALA A 50 6.41 -7.47 9.66
C ALA A 50 7.17 -8.36 10.67
N GLU A 51 8.49 -8.52 10.50
CA GLU A 51 9.35 -9.25 11.45
C GLU A 51 9.85 -8.33 12.59
N ARG A 52 9.89 -7.02 12.32
CA ARG A 52 10.49 -6.00 13.21
C ARG A 52 9.47 -5.25 14.05
N GLY A 53 8.19 -5.32 13.69
CA GLY A 53 7.15 -4.56 14.36
C GLY A 53 5.74 -4.91 13.88
N LYS A 54 4.79 -4.10 14.32
CA LYS A 54 3.36 -4.28 14.02
C LYS A 54 2.91 -3.23 13.01
N VAL A 55 2.11 -3.65 12.04
CA VAL A 55 1.38 -2.76 11.15
C VAL A 55 -0.05 -2.65 11.67
N ASP A 56 -0.43 -1.48 12.19
CA ASP A 56 -1.76 -1.28 12.77
C ASP A 56 -2.84 -1.03 11.72
N CYS A 57 -2.49 -0.39 10.60
CA CYS A 57 -3.43 -0.03 9.56
C CYS A 57 -2.77 -0.04 8.18
N VAL A 58 -3.55 -0.42 7.17
CA VAL A 58 -3.18 -0.31 5.75
C VAL A 58 -4.24 0.53 5.05
N MET A 59 -3.78 1.58 4.37
CA MET A 59 -4.63 2.48 3.60
C MET A 59 -4.18 2.50 2.14
N LEU A 60 -5.14 2.35 1.22
CA LEU A 60 -4.89 2.35 -0.21
C LEU A 60 -5.86 3.28 -0.92
N GLY A 61 -5.33 4.16 -1.77
CA GLY A 61 -6.10 5.06 -2.61
C GLY A 61 -6.20 4.55 -4.05
N SER A 62 -7.40 4.65 -4.65
CA SER A 62 -7.62 4.42 -6.07
C SER A 62 -8.78 5.28 -6.56
N ALA A 63 -8.56 6.06 -7.61
CA ALA A 63 -9.56 6.98 -8.13
C ALA A 63 -10.73 6.28 -8.82
N PHE A 64 -10.45 5.19 -9.56
CA PHE A 64 -11.48 4.44 -10.30
C PHE A 64 -12.06 3.26 -9.49
N GLY A 65 -11.39 2.88 -8.39
CA GLY A 65 -11.79 1.73 -7.59
C GLY A 65 -11.58 0.39 -8.31
N SER A 66 -12.12 -0.67 -7.72
CA SER A 66 -12.15 -2.02 -8.30
C SER A 66 -13.49 -2.65 -7.99
N VAL A 67 -14.21 -3.10 -9.02
CA VAL A 67 -15.54 -3.70 -8.87
C VAL A 67 -15.49 -5.04 -8.14
N ASN A 68 -14.42 -5.82 -8.35
CA ASN A 68 -14.24 -7.13 -7.74
C ASN A 68 -13.79 -7.03 -6.26
N THR A 69 -13.19 -5.90 -5.89
CA THR A 69 -12.70 -5.66 -4.52
C THR A 69 -13.00 -4.22 -4.11
N PRO A 70 -14.22 -3.92 -3.65
CA PRO A 70 -14.58 -2.58 -3.23
C PRO A 70 -13.68 -2.06 -2.10
N ASN A 71 -13.17 -2.96 -1.24
CA ASN A 71 -12.13 -2.65 -0.27
C ASN A 71 -10.78 -3.26 -0.69
N MET A 72 -10.02 -2.52 -1.50
CA MET A 72 -8.68 -2.94 -1.91
C MET A 72 -7.68 -3.00 -0.75
N SER A 73 -7.76 -2.09 0.22
CA SER A 73 -6.87 -2.12 1.40
C SER A 73 -6.97 -3.44 2.15
N ARG A 74 -8.20 -3.98 2.29
CA ARG A 74 -8.40 -5.31 2.88
C ARG A 74 -7.82 -6.41 1.98
N TRP A 75 -8.08 -6.34 0.67
CA TRP A 75 -7.61 -7.35 -0.27
C TRP A 75 -6.08 -7.49 -0.27
N VAL A 76 -5.33 -6.38 -0.21
CA VAL A 76 -3.86 -6.42 -0.22
C VAL A 76 -3.23 -6.94 1.06
N THR A 77 -4.02 -7.03 2.13
CA THR A 77 -3.56 -7.47 3.47
C THR A 77 -3.83 -8.97 3.71
N LEU A 78 -4.67 -9.61 2.88
CA LEU A 78 -4.96 -11.05 2.94
C LEU A 78 -3.80 -11.85 2.32
#